data_AF-A0A914RR57-F1
#
_entry.id   AF-A0A914RR57-F1
#
_cell.length_a   1.000
_cell.length_b   1.000
_cell.length_c   1.000
_cell.angle_alpha   90.00
_cell.angle_beta   90.00
_cell.angle_gamma   90.00
#
_symmetry.space_group_name_H-M   'P 1'
#
loop_
_entity.id
_entity.type
_entity.pdbx_description
1 polymer ?
#
loop_
_entity_poly.entity_id
_entity_poly.type
_entity_poly.pdbx_seq_one_letter_code
_entity_poly.pdbx_strand_id
1 'polypeptide(L)'
;LNGICFQDLWSNYGLRSISTLSPYYKAHNTEHDPPYWRGAIWINVNYLMLSGEPFGDSFLRMCAEMWLVYKALRSTAFQIYSELRNNLVSNVVREFKRTGYLWESYADDSGHGRGAHPFTGWSSLVLSAMAEQYD
;
A
#
# COMPACT_ATOMS: atom_id res chain seq x y z
N LEU A 1 17.14 10.78 -0.55
CA LEU A 1 15.91 10.17 0.01
C LEU A 1 16.03 9.85 1.50
N ASN A 2 17.01 10.42 2.23
CA ASN A 2 17.16 10.19 3.68
C ASN A 2 16.43 11.30 4.42
N GLY A 3 15.21 11.03 4.83
CA GLY A 3 14.42 11.94 5.64
C GLY A 3 12.95 11.88 5.29
N ILE A 4 12.17 11.48 6.30
CA ILE A 4 10.76 11.81 6.52
C ILE A 4 9.76 10.68 6.17
N CYS A 5 9.31 10.03 7.25
CA CYS A 5 8.02 9.35 7.47
C CYS A 5 7.69 7.99 6.82
N PHE A 6 8.20 7.66 5.62
CA PHE A 6 7.70 6.47 4.91
C PHE A 6 8.54 5.18 5.02
N GLN A 7 9.80 5.26 5.45
CA GLN A 7 10.70 4.09 5.43
C GLN A 7 10.14 2.88 6.19
N ASP A 8 9.54 3.12 7.35
CA ASP A 8 9.02 2.05 8.19
C ASP A 8 7.63 1.54 7.76
N LEU A 9 6.92 2.30 6.92
CA LEU A 9 5.67 1.88 6.29
C LEU A 9 5.91 1.14 4.97
N TRP A 10 7.04 1.40 4.30
CA TRP A 10 7.31 0.88 2.96
C TRP A 10 7.74 -0.59 2.97
N SER A 11 7.11 -1.42 2.14
CA SER A 11 7.52 -2.80 1.87
C SER A 11 7.59 -3.08 0.37
N ASN A 12 8.21 -4.21 0.01
CA ASN A 12 8.25 -4.70 -1.37
C ASN A 12 6.89 -5.18 -1.90
N TYR A 13 5.84 -5.11 -1.07
CA TYR A 13 4.49 -5.62 -1.39
C TYR A 13 3.40 -4.56 -1.25
N GLY A 14 3.76 -3.33 -0.83
CA GLY A 14 2.85 -2.21 -0.55
C GLY A 14 3.18 -1.47 0.75
N LEU A 15 2.33 -0.53 1.15
CA LEU A 15 2.41 0.15 2.44
C LEU A 15 1.79 -0.70 3.56
N ARG A 16 2.53 -0.83 4.66
CA ARG A 16 2.07 -1.44 5.91
C ARG A 16 0.96 -0.62 6.55
N SER A 17 0.05 -1.29 7.24
CA SER A 17 -0.98 -0.62 8.04
C SER A 17 -0.42 0.16 9.23
N ILE A 18 0.80 -0.15 9.69
CA ILE A 18 1.51 0.57 10.75
C ILE A 18 3.03 0.49 10.53
N SER A 19 3.75 1.49 11.05
CA SER A 19 5.22 1.53 11.03
C SER A 19 5.83 0.34 11.78
N THR A 20 6.92 -0.21 11.25
CA THR A 20 7.73 -1.25 11.92
C THR A 20 8.37 -0.79 13.22
N LEU A 21 8.47 0.53 13.45
CA LEU A 21 8.97 1.10 14.71
C LEU A 21 7.89 1.24 15.79
N SER A 22 6.62 1.03 15.43
CA SER A 22 5.55 1.06 16.42
C SER A 22 5.67 -0.11 17.39
N PRO A 23 5.46 0.09 18.71
CA PRO A 23 5.36 -1.02 19.65
C PRO A 23 4.19 -1.98 19.33
N TYR A 24 3.25 -1.54 18.48
CA TYR A 24 2.12 -2.36 18.04
C TYR A 24 2.40 -3.16 16.76
N TYR A 25 3.54 -2.97 16.10
CA TYR A 25 3.88 -3.75 14.91
C TYR A 25 3.97 -5.25 15.24
N LYS A 26 3.15 -6.05 14.57
CA LYS A 26 2.92 -7.50 14.80
C LYS A 26 2.51 -7.87 16.24
N ALA A 27 2.17 -6.90 17.08
CA ALA A 27 1.73 -7.15 18.43
C ALA A 27 0.28 -7.67 18.43
N HIS A 28 0.00 -8.68 19.24
CA HIS A 28 -1.34 -9.16 19.50
C HIS A 28 -2.19 -8.12 20.25
N ASN A 29 -3.50 -8.09 20.02
CA ASN A 29 -4.42 -7.29 20.84
C ASN A 29 -4.70 -8.00 22.17
N THR A 30 -4.89 -9.31 22.12
CA THR A 30 -5.09 -10.22 23.26
C THR A 30 -4.38 -11.54 22.97
N GLU A 31 -4.37 -12.48 23.92
CA GLU A 31 -3.81 -13.82 23.68
C GLU A 31 -4.39 -14.49 22.42
N HIS A 32 -5.68 -14.26 22.14
CA HIS A 32 -6.40 -14.92 21.04
C HIS A 32 -6.61 -14.02 19.80
N ASP A 33 -6.36 -12.72 19.91
CA ASP A 33 -6.54 -11.76 18.81
C ASP A 33 -5.20 -11.43 18.13
N PRO A 34 -4.87 -12.08 16.99
CA PRO A 34 -3.63 -11.83 16.27
C PRO A 34 -3.58 -10.42 15.64
N PRO A 35 -2.38 -9.94 15.27
CA PRO A 35 -2.23 -8.66 14.60
C PRO A 35 -2.96 -8.61 13.26
N TYR A 36 -3.98 -7.75 13.17
CA TYR A 36 -4.79 -7.57 11.96
C TYR A 36 -4.36 -6.31 11.19
N TRP A 37 -4.67 -5.12 11.72
CA TRP A 37 -4.20 -3.81 11.21
C TRP A 37 -2.84 -3.40 11.79
N ARG A 38 -1.99 -4.37 12.14
CA ARG A 38 -0.71 -4.14 12.83
C ARG A 38 0.51 -4.58 12.02
N GLY A 39 0.50 -4.34 10.71
CA GLY A 39 1.64 -4.53 9.83
C GLY A 39 1.27 -5.00 8.43
N ALA A 40 0.16 -5.73 8.30
CA ALA A 40 -0.28 -6.27 7.01
C ALA A 40 -0.55 -5.18 5.97
N ILE A 41 -0.46 -5.56 4.70
CA ILE A 41 -0.76 -4.73 3.54
C ILE A 41 -2.23 -4.91 3.18
N TRP A 42 -2.95 -3.79 3.08
CA TRP A 42 -4.38 -3.78 2.76
C TRP A 42 -4.62 -2.99 1.47
N ILE A 43 -5.33 -3.61 0.52
CA ILE A 43 -5.51 -3.05 -0.82
C ILE A 43 -6.33 -1.76 -0.79
N ASN A 44 -7.37 -1.65 0.03
CA ASN A 44 -8.19 -0.43 0.15
C ASN A 44 -7.36 0.81 0.52
N VAL A 45 -6.53 0.74 1.57
CA VAL A 45 -5.74 1.90 2.01
C VAL A 45 -4.62 2.21 1.02
N ASN A 46 -3.97 1.18 0.47
CA ASN A 46 -2.99 1.37 -0.59
C ASN A 46 -3.60 1.98 -1.86
N TYR A 47 -4.82 1.57 -2.20
CA TYR A 47 -5.58 2.15 -3.30
C TYR A 47 -5.86 3.64 -3.03
N LEU A 48 -6.29 4.03 -1.84
CA LEU A 48 -6.50 5.45 -1.50
C LEU A 48 -5.22 6.29 -1.63
N MET A 49 -4.06 5.70 -1.33
CA MET A 49 -2.76 6.37 -1.51
C MET A 49 -2.38 6.51 -2.98
N LEU A 50 -2.81 5.59 -3.84
CA LEU A 50 -2.60 5.62 -5.29
C LEU A 50 -3.65 6.48 -6.02
N SER A 51 -4.90 6.47 -5.54
CA SER A 51 -6.05 7.21 -6.09
C SER A 51 -5.97 8.70 -5.83
N GLY A 52 -4.94 9.12 -5.10
CA GLY A 52 -4.59 10.51 -5.00
C GLY A 52 -4.10 11.06 -6.33
N GLU A 53 -5.04 11.45 -7.19
CA GLU A 53 -4.83 12.01 -8.52
C GLU A 53 -3.61 12.95 -8.60
N PRO A 54 -2.81 12.90 -9.70
CA PRO A 54 -1.79 13.91 -9.98
C PRO A 54 -2.37 15.33 -10.16
N PHE A 55 -3.68 15.48 -10.36
CA PHE A 55 -4.38 16.74 -10.65
C PHE A 55 -5.53 17.09 -9.69
N GLY A 56 -5.92 16.18 -8.79
CA GLY A 56 -6.98 16.37 -7.78
C GLY A 56 -6.44 16.30 -6.35
N ASP A 57 -7.12 16.96 -5.42
CA ASP A 57 -6.70 17.21 -4.03
C ASP A 57 -6.45 15.96 -3.18
N SER A 58 -5.25 15.39 -3.24
CA SER A 58 -4.83 14.25 -2.42
C SER A 58 -3.62 14.52 -1.53
N PHE A 59 -3.36 13.57 -0.61
CA PHE A 59 -2.27 13.59 0.37
C PHE A 59 -0.87 13.85 -0.24
N LEU A 60 -0.59 13.36 -1.46
CA LEU A 60 0.69 13.64 -2.15
C LEU A 60 0.75 15.08 -2.72
N ARG A 61 -0.41 15.68 -3.01
CA ARG A 61 -0.55 17.08 -3.45
C ARG A 61 -0.32 18.05 -2.29
N MET A 62 -0.74 17.72 -1.06
CA MET A 62 -0.42 18.49 0.15
C MET A 62 1.09 18.62 0.37
N CYS A 63 1.86 17.57 0.05
CA CYS A 63 3.31 17.68 0.05
C CYS A 63 3.84 18.57 -1.10
N ALA A 64 3.11 18.64 -2.23
CA ALA A 64 3.54 19.25 -3.49
C ALA A 64 3.26 20.75 -3.69
N GLU A 65 2.40 21.41 -2.90
CA GLU A 65 1.91 22.79 -3.17
C GLU A 65 2.93 23.96 -3.02
N MET A 66 4.25 23.72 -2.99
CA MET A 66 5.26 24.79 -2.98
C MET A 66 5.92 24.97 -4.37
N TRP A 67 5.46 25.98 -5.11
CA TRP A 67 5.61 26.22 -6.56
C TRP A 67 7.07 26.25 -7.14
N LEU A 68 8.13 26.36 -6.32
CA LEU A 68 9.53 26.27 -6.79
C LEU A 68 10.23 24.96 -6.42
N VAL A 69 9.66 24.19 -5.48
CA VAL A 69 10.03 22.82 -5.11
C VAL A 69 9.40 21.79 -6.07
N TYR A 70 8.51 22.26 -6.94
CA TYR A 70 7.55 21.50 -7.74
C TYR A 70 8.15 20.46 -8.69
N LYS A 71 9.28 20.72 -9.36
CA LYS A 71 9.79 19.78 -10.38
C LYS A 71 10.45 18.55 -9.77
N ALA A 72 11.33 18.76 -8.78
CA ALA A 72 12.03 17.68 -8.08
C ALA A 72 11.08 16.86 -7.20
N LEU A 73 10.08 17.52 -6.61
CA LEU A 73 9.07 16.84 -5.82
C LEU A 73 8.07 16.06 -6.68
N ARG A 74 7.70 16.59 -7.86
CA ARG A 74 6.85 15.87 -8.82
C ARG A 74 7.54 14.61 -9.35
N SER A 75 8.82 14.66 -9.68
CA SER A 75 9.56 13.44 -10.10
C SER A 75 9.65 12.42 -8.98
N THR A 76 9.88 12.87 -7.75
CA THR A 76 9.92 12.01 -6.56
C THR A 76 8.55 11.39 -6.28
N ALA A 77 7.47 12.17 -6.34
CA ALA A 77 6.11 11.69 -6.14
C ALA A 77 5.70 10.68 -7.22
N PHE A 78 6.05 10.94 -8.48
CA PHE A 78 5.81 10.00 -9.58
C PHE A 78 6.58 8.68 -9.39
N GLN A 79 7.84 8.76 -8.92
CA GLN A 79 8.63 7.58 -8.60
C GLN A 79 7.98 6.77 -7.46
N ILE A 80 7.60 7.43 -6.36
CA ILE A 80 6.92 6.79 -5.21
C ILE A 80 5.61 6.14 -5.66
N TYR A 81 4.78 6.84 -6.43
CA TYR A 81 3.54 6.31 -7.00
C TYR A 81 3.82 5.05 -7.84
N SER A 82 4.77 5.15 -8.78
CA SER A 82 5.11 4.06 -9.70
C SER A 82 5.63 2.83 -8.96
N GLU A 83 6.53 3.03 -8.00
CA GLU A 83 7.08 1.94 -7.18
C GLU A 83 6.00 1.31 -6.30
N LEU A 84 5.15 2.11 -5.64
CA LEU A 84 4.09 1.59 -4.80
C LEU A 84 3.09 0.74 -5.59
N ARG A 85 2.61 1.28 -6.73
CA ARG A 85 1.71 0.57 -7.63
C ARG A 85 2.32 -0.75 -8.11
N ASN A 86 3.59 -0.71 -8.54
CA ASN A 86 4.28 -1.90 -9.04
C ASN A 86 4.43 -2.96 -7.94
N ASN A 87 4.81 -2.57 -6.73
CA ASN A 87 4.93 -3.48 -5.59
C ASN A 87 3.59 -4.15 -5.25
N LEU A 88 2.52 -3.36 -5.19
CA LEU A 88 1.17 -3.82 -4.87
C LEU A 88 0.65 -4.80 -5.92
N VAL A 89 0.64 -4.39 -7.19
CA VAL A 89 0.13 -5.19 -8.32
C VAL A 89 0.94 -6.46 -8.49
N SER A 90 2.28 -6.37 -8.45
CA SER A 90 3.14 -7.54 -8.62
C SER A 90 2.93 -8.57 -7.52
N ASN A 91 2.75 -8.13 -6.27
CA ASN A 91 2.47 -9.04 -5.17
C ASN A 91 1.13 -9.76 -5.34
N VAL A 92 0.06 -9.01 -5.63
CA VAL A 92 -1.27 -9.59 -5.83
C VAL A 92 -1.28 -10.58 -7.00
N VAL A 93 -0.66 -10.23 -8.14
CA VAL A 93 -0.54 -11.14 -9.29
C VAL A 93 0.26 -12.40 -8.94
N ARG A 94 1.35 -12.27 -8.18
CA ARG A 94 2.15 -13.40 -7.73
C ARG A 94 1.33 -14.34 -6.84
N GLU A 95 0.61 -13.79 -5.86
CA GLU A 95 -0.23 -14.58 -4.96
C GLU A 95 -1.43 -15.21 -5.66
N PHE A 96 -2.05 -14.49 -6.59
CA PHE A 96 -3.09 -15.03 -7.44
C PHE A 96 -2.58 -16.20 -8.28
N LYS A 97 -1.39 -16.09 -8.89
CA LYS A 97 -0.76 -17.20 -9.62
C LYS A 97 -0.40 -18.38 -8.72
N ARG A 98 0.07 -18.11 -7.49
CA ARG A 98 0.48 -19.15 -6.53
C ARG A 98 -0.70 -19.92 -5.94
N THR A 99 -1.81 -19.24 -5.69
CA THR A 99 -2.92 -19.77 -4.88
C THR A 99 -4.26 -19.90 -5.61
N GLY A 100 -4.43 -19.19 -6.73
CA GLY A 100 -5.69 -19.14 -7.48
C GLY A 100 -6.71 -18.13 -6.95
N TYR A 101 -6.40 -17.36 -5.91
CA TYR A 101 -7.36 -16.47 -5.25
C TYR A 101 -6.78 -15.08 -4.91
N LEU A 102 -7.68 -14.11 -4.76
CA LEU A 102 -7.40 -12.86 -4.05
C LEU A 102 -7.62 -13.06 -2.55
N TRP A 103 -6.78 -12.40 -1.75
CA TRP A 103 -6.81 -12.46 -0.30
C TRP A 103 -7.23 -11.13 0.30
N GLU A 104 -7.75 -11.18 1.53
CA GLU A 104 -8.21 -10.01 2.27
C GLU A 104 -7.09 -8.99 2.55
N SER A 105 -5.92 -9.50 2.95
CA SER A 105 -4.70 -8.72 3.19
C SER A 105 -3.46 -9.53 2.78
N TYR A 106 -2.29 -8.89 2.79
CA TYR A 106 -1.02 -9.53 2.43
C TYR A 106 0.04 -9.29 3.50
N ALA A 107 0.91 -10.28 3.71
CA ALA A 107 2.03 -10.21 4.62
C ALA A 107 3.06 -9.18 4.17
N ASP A 108 3.57 -8.35 5.07
CA ASP A 108 4.55 -7.31 4.74
C ASP A 108 5.99 -7.81 4.61
N ASP A 109 6.26 -9.03 5.08
CA ASP A 109 7.57 -9.70 5.04
C ASP A 109 7.74 -10.62 3.82
N SER A 110 6.68 -11.35 3.46
CA SER A 110 6.69 -12.37 2.41
C SER A 110 5.78 -12.04 1.22
N GLY A 111 4.83 -11.11 1.41
CA GLY A 111 3.79 -10.82 0.42
C GLY A 111 2.68 -11.88 0.36
N HIS A 112 2.76 -12.95 1.15
CA HIS A 112 1.76 -14.00 1.15
C HIS A 112 0.37 -13.50 1.55
N GLY A 113 -0.67 -13.97 0.87
CA GLY A 113 -2.05 -13.71 1.23
C GLY A 113 -2.41 -14.16 2.65
N ARG A 114 -3.23 -13.36 3.35
CA ARG A 114 -3.70 -13.60 4.72
C ARG A 114 -5.19 -13.28 4.84
N GLY A 115 -5.83 -13.87 5.84
CA GLY A 115 -7.24 -13.65 6.15
C GLY A 115 -8.18 -14.41 5.21
N ALA A 116 -9.35 -13.84 4.97
CA ALA A 116 -10.37 -14.49 4.13
C ALA A 116 -9.91 -14.66 2.67
N HIS A 117 -10.30 -15.78 2.06
CA HIS A 117 -10.16 -16.06 0.63
C HIS A 117 -11.27 -17.05 0.17
N PRO A 118 -11.76 -16.96 -1.09
CA PRO A 118 -11.51 -15.88 -2.04
C PRO A 118 -12.10 -14.55 -1.54
N PHE A 119 -11.33 -13.46 -1.67
CA PHE A 119 -11.76 -12.13 -1.23
C PHE A 119 -11.73 -11.15 -2.39
N THR A 120 -12.84 -11.08 -3.13
CA THR A 120 -13.07 -10.09 -4.21
C THR A 120 -13.81 -8.85 -3.70
N GLY A 121 -13.65 -8.52 -2.41
CA GLY A 121 -14.09 -7.26 -1.81
C GLY A 121 -13.17 -6.10 -2.23
N TRP A 122 -12.63 -5.35 -1.26
CA TRP A 122 -11.70 -4.26 -1.60
C TRP A 122 -10.44 -4.72 -2.34
N SER A 123 -10.07 -6.00 -2.27
CA SER A 123 -8.89 -6.50 -3.00
C SER A 123 -9.08 -6.46 -4.52
N SER A 124 -10.32 -6.34 -5.00
CA SER A 124 -10.63 -6.12 -6.42
C SER A 124 -10.19 -4.74 -6.92
N LEU A 125 -9.96 -3.76 -6.03
CA LEU A 125 -9.41 -2.44 -6.38
C LEU A 125 -8.02 -2.52 -7.01
N VAL A 126 -7.33 -3.66 -6.90
CA VAL A 126 -6.09 -3.92 -7.66
C VAL A 126 -6.30 -3.76 -9.16
N LEU A 127 -7.50 -4.07 -9.69
CA LEU A 127 -7.81 -3.90 -11.10
C LEU A 127 -7.84 -2.43 -11.50
N SER A 128 -8.46 -1.59 -10.69
CA SER A 128 -8.47 -0.12 -10.85
C SER A 128 -7.04 0.45 -10.76
N ALA A 129 -6.24 -0.01 -9.80
CA ALA A 129 -4.82 0.36 -9.71
C ALA A 129 -4.01 -0.09 -10.94
N MET A 130 -4.27 -1.28 -11.49
CA MET A 130 -3.65 -1.75 -12.73
C MET A 130 -4.04 -0.89 -13.94
N ALA A 131 -5.31 -0.51 -14.04
CA ALA A 131 -5.84 0.34 -15.10
C ALA A 131 -5.46 1.82 -14.94
N GLU A 132 -4.97 2.22 -13.76
CA GLU A 132 -4.75 3.61 -13.37
C GLU A 132 -6.03 4.44 -13.49
N GLN A 133 -7.16 3.84 -13.11
CA GLN A 133 -8.49 4.44 -13.09
C GLN A 133 -8.93 4.59 -11.64
N TYR A 134 -9.16 5.83 -11.21
CA TYR A 134 -9.35 6.22 -9.81
C TYR A 134 -10.59 7.11 -9.68
N ASP A 135 -11.74 6.52 -9.99
CA ASP A 135 -13.03 7.21 -10.08
C ASP A 135 -13.76 7.29 -8.72
#